data_AF-A0A1F6DRT9-F1
#
_entry.id   AF-A0A1F6DRT9-F1
#
_cell.length_a   1.000
_cell.length_b   1.000
_cell.length_c   1.000
_cell.angle_alpha   90.00
_cell.angle_beta   90.00
_cell.angle_gamma   90.00
#
_symmetry.space_group_name_H-M   'P 1'
#
loop_
_entity.id
_entity.type
_entity.pdbx_description
1 polymer ?
#
loop_
_entity_poly.entity_id
_entity_poly.type
_entity_poly.pdbx_seq_one_letter_code
_entity_poly.pdbx_strand_id
1 'polypeptide(L)'
;MIIDSLTAGKRAGVYVDVGAYHPFHYSNTYLLYRRGWHGINIDPNPSAIMLFNWHRKRDINLNLGVSDITGEKKYYLFNHQAYNSFSSAHRDSTLKNRHVRQIGERMIPCLPLRDIVAQHLPDAQIDVLNIDVEGMGMAVLKTVDWDRMRPSVICIEDDDFDASEEGYGSEMYAYLAERSYRLHARAGASCIYCSAATLGYEEP
;
A
#
# COMPACT_ATOMS: atom_id res chain seq x y z
N MET A 1 -10.45 -11.21 -3.77
CA MET A 1 -10.96 -12.03 -4.90
C MET A 1 -10.16 -11.76 -6.17
N ILE A 2 -9.93 -10.50 -6.59
CA ILE A 2 -9.18 -10.16 -7.81
C ILE A 2 -7.66 -10.41 -7.68
N ILE A 3 -7.01 -9.89 -6.64
CA ILE A 3 -5.57 -10.12 -6.42
C ILE A 3 -5.27 -11.62 -6.23
N ASP A 4 -6.17 -12.31 -5.53
CA ASP A 4 -6.08 -13.76 -5.31
C ASP A 4 -6.24 -14.57 -6.62
N SER A 5 -7.10 -14.13 -7.56
CA SER A 5 -7.22 -14.77 -8.87
C SER A 5 -5.98 -14.55 -9.74
N LEU A 6 -5.38 -13.36 -9.68
CA LEU A 6 -4.13 -13.03 -10.39
C LEU A 6 -2.92 -13.81 -9.89
N THR A 7 -3.00 -14.33 -8.67
CA THR A 7 -1.96 -15.12 -8.01
C THR A 7 -2.33 -16.59 -7.86
N ALA A 8 -3.47 -17.03 -8.38
CA ALA A 8 -4.10 -18.31 -8.04
C ALA A 8 -3.26 -19.56 -8.36
N GLY A 9 -2.31 -19.46 -9.29
CA GLY A 9 -1.36 -20.53 -9.59
C GLY A 9 -0.24 -20.72 -8.55
N LYS A 10 0.01 -19.74 -7.68
CA LYS A 10 1.08 -19.79 -6.67
C LYS A 10 0.56 -20.32 -5.33
N ARG A 11 1.28 -21.30 -4.78
CA ARG A 11 0.97 -21.93 -3.47
C ARG A 11 1.49 -21.08 -2.30
N ALA A 12 2.54 -20.31 -2.53
CA ALA A 12 3.12 -19.36 -1.58
C ALA A 12 3.67 -18.16 -2.35
N GLY A 13 3.78 -17.03 -1.67
CA GLY A 13 4.31 -15.78 -2.22
C GLY A 13 4.48 -14.74 -1.13
N VAL A 14 5.04 -13.60 -1.51
CA VAL A 14 5.39 -12.49 -0.62
C VAL A 14 4.63 -11.23 -1.00
N TYR A 15 3.98 -10.59 -0.03
CA TYR A 15 3.36 -9.28 -0.23
C TYR A 15 4.00 -8.18 0.62
N VAL A 16 3.84 -6.95 0.15
CA VAL A 16 4.08 -5.74 0.92
C VAL A 16 2.80 -4.93 0.92
N ASP A 17 2.30 -4.60 2.10
CA ASP A 17 1.02 -3.91 2.32
C ASP A 17 1.27 -2.57 3.02
N VAL A 18 1.19 -1.47 2.27
CA VAL A 18 1.44 -0.10 2.73
C VAL A 18 0.11 0.58 3.03
N GLY A 19 -0.09 1.02 4.27
CA GLY A 19 -1.38 1.50 4.75
C GLY A 19 -2.34 0.35 5.08
N ALA A 20 -1.82 -0.67 5.76
CA ALA A 20 -2.49 -1.95 5.91
C ALA A 20 -3.78 -1.90 6.74
N TYR A 21 -3.98 -0.85 7.57
CA TYR A 21 -5.16 -0.48 8.36
C TYR A 21 -5.70 -1.53 9.35
N HIS A 22 -6.10 -2.72 8.88
CA HIS A 22 -6.66 -3.78 9.69
C HIS A 22 -6.28 -5.18 9.17
N PRO A 23 -5.96 -6.16 10.04
CA PRO A 23 -5.52 -7.50 9.60
C PRO A 23 -6.58 -8.35 8.85
N PHE A 24 -7.81 -7.85 8.71
CA PHE A 24 -8.96 -8.61 8.21
C PHE A 24 -9.88 -7.76 7.35
N HIS A 25 -10.34 -6.62 7.87
CA HIS A 25 -11.32 -5.77 7.23
C HIS A 25 -10.64 -4.93 6.15
N TYR A 26 -11.26 -4.86 4.97
CA TYR A 26 -10.75 -4.13 3.81
C TYR A 26 -9.34 -4.55 3.36
N SER A 27 -8.82 -5.66 3.89
CA SER A 27 -7.47 -6.13 3.58
C SER A 27 -7.43 -6.86 2.24
N ASN A 28 -6.58 -6.34 1.35
CA ASN A 28 -6.26 -6.96 0.07
C ASN A 28 -5.34 -8.19 0.22
N THR A 29 -4.65 -8.32 1.36
CA THR A 29 -3.66 -9.38 1.61
C THR A 29 -4.16 -10.48 2.56
N TYR A 30 -5.35 -10.33 3.19
CA TYR A 30 -5.86 -11.34 4.12
C TYR A 30 -6.13 -12.71 3.50
N LEU A 31 -6.70 -12.74 2.30
CA LEU A 31 -6.95 -13.99 1.61
C LEU A 31 -5.65 -14.73 1.25
N LEU A 32 -4.61 -13.99 0.82
CA LEU A 32 -3.29 -14.53 0.51
C LEU A 32 -2.64 -15.15 1.76
N TYR A 33 -2.66 -14.41 2.87
CA TYR A 33 -2.15 -14.92 4.14
C TYR A 33 -2.81 -16.23 4.53
N ARG A 34 -4.15 -16.32 4.45
CA ARG A 34 -4.90 -17.56 4.75
C ARG A 34 -4.46 -18.75 3.89
N ARG A 35 -3.94 -18.49 2.69
CA ARG A 35 -3.40 -19.52 1.77
C ARG A 35 -1.96 -19.94 2.05
N GLY A 36 -1.29 -19.36 3.05
CA GLY A 36 0.10 -19.69 3.38
C GLY A 36 1.11 -18.59 3.04
N TRP A 37 0.67 -17.50 2.39
CA TRP A 37 1.55 -16.37 2.08
C TRP A 37 1.95 -15.63 3.36
N HIS A 38 3.03 -14.85 3.24
CA HIS A 38 3.55 -13.99 4.30
C HIS A 38 4.10 -12.70 3.69
N GLY A 39 4.34 -11.69 4.51
CA GLY A 39 4.81 -10.41 3.98
C GLY A 39 5.09 -9.37 5.04
N ILE A 40 5.14 -8.12 4.60
CA ILE A 40 5.25 -6.94 5.47
C ILE A 40 3.93 -6.19 5.46
N ASN A 41 3.40 -5.88 6.65
CA ASN A 41 2.30 -4.92 6.82
C ASN A 41 2.85 -3.65 7.46
N ILE A 42 2.63 -2.50 6.82
CA ILE A 42 3.17 -1.20 7.23
C ILE A 42 1.99 -0.26 7.51
N ASP A 43 1.92 0.26 8.72
CA ASP A 43 0.88 1.23 9.08
C ASP A 43 1.35 2.21 10.18
N PRO A 44 1.12 3.52 10.02
CA PRO A 44 1.52 4.52 11.01
C PRO A 44 0.67 4.48 12.29
N ASN A 45 -0.50 3.84 12.28
CA ASN A 45 -1.37 3.69 13.44
C ASN A 45 -0.89 2.56 14.37
N PRO A 46 -0.42 2.88 15.60
CA PRO A 46 0.08 1.85 16.52
C PRO A 46 -0.99 0.83 16.91
N SER A 47 -2.27 1.24 16.95
CA SER A 47 -3.39 0.34 17.30
C SER A 47 -3.63 -0.69 16.20
N ALA A 48 -3.46 -0.31 14.93
CA ALA A 48 -3.53 -1.24 13.81
C ALA A 48 -2.44 -2.30 13.93
N ILE A 49 -1.20 -1.87 14.13
CA ILE A 49 -0.05 -2.80 14.24
C ILE A 49 -0.16 -3.74 15.44
N MET A 50 -0.74 -3.30 16.55
CA MET A 50 -1.04 -4.18 17.68
C MET A 50 -1.98 -5.33 17.28
N LEU A 51 -3.03 -5.05 16.49
CA LEU A 51 -3.94 -6.09 15.98
C LEU A 51 -3.24 -7.03 14.99
N PHE A 52 -2.40 -6.49 14.11
CA PHE A 52 -1.58 -7.30 13.21
C PHE A 52 -0.66 -8.25 13.99
N ASN A 53 0.02 -7.79 15.03
CA ASN A 53 0.88 -8.65 15.85
C ASN A 53 0.12 -9.81 16.51
N TRP A 54 -1.17 -9.63 16.84
CA TRP A 54 -1.99 -10.72 17.36
C TRP A 54 -2.39 -11.71 16.26
N HIS A 55 -2.88 -11.21 15.12
CA HIS A 55 -3.60 -12.03 14.13
C HIS A 55 -2.75 -12.47 12.93
N ARG A 56 -1.64 -11.78 12.67
CA ARG A 56 -0.80 -11.88 11.48
C ARG A 56 0.63 -12.26 11.86
N LYS A 57 0.76 -13.31 12.67
CA LYS A 57 2.04 -13.73 13.28
C LYS A 57 3.11 -14.23 12.30
N ARG A 58 2.74 -14.62 11.08
CA ARG A 58 3.72 -14.98 10.03
C ARG A 58 4.27 -13.75 9.30
N ASP A 59 3.62 -12.60 9.47
CA ASP A 59 4.04 -11.36 8.83
C ASP A 59 4.97 -10.57 9.73
N ILE A 60 5.74 -9.70 9.07
CA ILE A 60 6.48 -8.62 9.71
C ILE A 60 5.51 -7.41 9.78
N ASN A 61 5.19 -6.93 10.97
CA ASN A 61 4.23 -5.85 11.16
C ASN A 61 4.94 -4.62 11.73
N LEU A 62 4.92 -3.52 10.98
CA LEU A 62 5.78 -2.36 11.23
C LEU A 62 4.94 -1.09 11.47
N ASN A 63 5.16 -0.45 12.63
CA ASN A 63 4.57 0.85 12.92
C ASN A 63 5.40 1.99 12.33
N LEU A 64 5.26 2.18 11.02
CA LEU A 64 6.02 3.13 10.21
C LEU A 64 5.10 3.84 9.22
N GLY A 65 5.47 5.05 8.84
CA GLY A 65 5.02 5.65 7.59
C GLY A 65 5.98 5.34 6.44
N VAL A 66 5.51 5.44 5.20
CA VAL A 66 6.38 5.39 4.03
C VAL A 66 6.56 6.80 3.48
N SER A 67 7.81 7.18 3.20
CA SER A 67 8.15 8.51 2.66
C SER A 67 9.40 8.44 1.80
N ASP A 68 9.54 9.39 0.90
CA ASP A 68 10.77 9.68 0.14
C ASP A 68 12.02 9.93 0.98
N ILE A 69 11.87 10.48 2.19
CA ILE A 69 12.96 10.85 3.10
C ILE A 69 12.81 10.11 4.42
N THR A 70 13.94 9.54 4.88
CA THR A 70 14.06 8.97 6.23
C THR A 70 13.96 10.05 7.30
N GLY A 71 13.11 9.83 8.30
CA GLY A 71 12.97 10.74 9.43
C GLY A 71 11.77 10.41 10.29
N GLU A 72 11.30 11.37 11.06
CA GLU A 72 10.05 11.24 11.82
C GLU A 72 9.06 12.29 11.35
N LYS A 73 7.80 11.88 11.18
CA LYS A 73 6.69 12.78 10.84
C LYS A 73 5.65 12.76 11.94
N LYS A 74 5.03 13.91 12.17
CA LYS A 74 3.92 14.03 13.11
C LYS A 74 2.68 13.39 12.49
N TYR A 75 2.11 12.41 13.21
CA TYR A 75 0.89 11.70 12.86
C TYR A 75 -0.22 12.11 13.80
N TYR A 76 -1.34 12.57 13.25
CA TYR A 76 -2.50 13.06 14.00
C TYR A 76 -3.49 11.92 14.20
N LEU A 77 -3.89 11.70 15.46
CA LEU A 77 -4.78 10.62 15.86
C LEU A 77 -6.17 11.17 16.20
N PHE A 78 -7.21 10.52 15.71
CA PHE A 78 -8.60 10.88 15.91
C PHE A 78 -9.40 9.78 16.60
N ASN A 79 -10.56 10.15 17.14
CA ASN A 79 -11.51 9.20 17.73
C ASN A 79 -12.09 8.21 16.71
N HIS A 80 -11.94 8.47 15.41
CA HIS A 80 -12.18 7.52 14.33
C HIS A 80 -10.89 7.34 13.52
N GLN A 81 -10.40 6.09 13.44
CA GLN A 81 -9.07 5.78 12.89
C GLN A 81 -8.94 6.11 11.40
N ALA A 82 -10.06 6.07 10.66
CA ALA A 82 -10.13 6.42 9.23
C ALA A 82 -9.89 7.93 8.95
N TYR A 83 -9.63 8.75 9.97
CA TYR A 83 -9.22 10.15 9.79
C TYR A 83 -7.77 10.41 10.23
N ASN A 84 -7.05 9.38 10.68
CA ASN A 84 -5.68 9.55 11.11
C ASN A 84 -4.79 9.88 9.90
N SER A 85 -3.96 10.91 10.02
CA SER A 85 -3.19 11.40 8.87
C SER A 85 -1.87 12.02 9.29
N PHE A 86 -0.90 12.04 8.35
CA PHE A 86 0.31 12.84 8.46
C PHE A 86 0.10 14.31 8.04
N SER A 87 -1.03 14.61 7.37
CA SER A 87 -1.31 15.94 6.83
C SER A 87 -1.98 16.84 7.86
N SER A 88 -1.32 17.96 8.18
CA SER A 88 -1.93 19.00 9.02
C SER A 88 -3.13 19.66 8.35
N ALA A 89 -3.12 19.79 7.02
CA ALA A 89 -4.25 20.32 6.27
C ALA A 89 -5.47 19.37 6.32
N HIS A 90 -5.23 18.06 6.20
CA HIS A 90 -6.27 17.06 6.40
C HIS A 90 -6.82 17.15 7.83
N ARG A 91 -5.94 17.21 8.84
CA ARG A 91 -6.35 17.40 10.24
C ARG A 91 -7.27 18.61 10.41
N ASP A 92 -6.87 19.76 9.89
CA ASP A 92 -7.61 21.02 10.03
C ASP A 92 -8.97 20.97 9.33
N SER A 93 -9.06 20.28 8.18
CA SER A 93 -10.32 20.03 7.48
C SER A 93 -11.23 19.09 8.28
N THR A 94 -10.68 17.98 8.75
CA THR A 94 -11.38 16.94 9.53
C THR A 94 -11.97 17.50 10.82
N LEU A 95 -11.26 18.40 11.51
CA LEU A 95 -11.74 19.05 12.75
C LEU A 95 -12.96 19.95 12.55
N LYS A 96 -13.33 20.30 11.31
CA LYS A 96 -14.60 21.01 11.02
C LYS A 96 -15.82 20.11 11.23
N ASN A 97 -15.66 18.79 11.20
CA ASN A 97 -16.73 17.85 11.53
C ASN A 97 -16.91 17.77 13.04
N ARG A 98 -18.05 18.27 13.55
CA ARG A 98 -18.38 18.30 15.00
C ARG A 98 -18.38 16.94 15.71
N HIS A 99 -18.44 15.85 14.97
CA HIS A 99 -18.42 14.48 15.51
C HIS A 99 -17.01 13.90 15.62
N VAL A 100 -16.01 14.58 15.04
CA VAL A 100 -14.62 14.15 15.02
C VAL A 100 -13.79 14.98 16.00
N ARG A 101 -12.92 14.32 16.74
CA ARG A 101 -12.02 14.94 17.72
C ARG A 101 -10.63 14.35 17.57
N GLN A 102 -9.62 15.22 17.52
CA GLN A 102 -8.24 14.78 17.64
C GLN A 102 -8.01 14.30 19.08
N ILE A 103 -7.57 13.06 19.23
CA ILE A 103 -7.31 12.41 20.52
C ILE A 103 -5.82 12.38 20.86
N GLY A 104 -4.95 12.75 19.92
CA GLY A 104 -3.52 12.88 20.17
C GLY A 104 -2.70 13.16 18.91
N GLU A 105 -1.39 13.16 19.11
CA GLU A 105 -0.39 13.18 18.04
C GLU A 105 0.81 12.32 18.45
N ARG A 106 1.49 11.73 17.48
CA ARG A 106 2.71 10.95 17.71
C ARG A 106 3.74 11.24 16.62
N MET A 107 5.01 11.22 16.98
CA MET A 107 6.07 11.14 15.99
C MET A 107 6.18 9.68 15.54
N ILE A 108 6.02 9.44 14.25
CA ILE A 108 6.12 8.10 13.65
C ILE A 108 7.35 8.11 12.73
N PRO A 109 8.23 7.10 12.82
CA PRO A 109 9.33 6.96 11.88
C PRO A 109 8.79 6.72 10.48
N CYS A 110 9.42 7.37 9.51
CA CYS A 110 9.12 7.27 8.10
C CYS A 110 10.38 6.86 7.34
N LEU A 111 10.23 5.89 6.45
CA LEU A 111 11.32 5.35 5.65
C LEU A 111 10.89 5.17 4.19
N PRO A 112 11.82 5.25 3.22
CA PRO A 112 11.58 4.82 1.85
C PRO A 112 11.22 3.33 1.79
N LEU A 113 10.29 2.97 0.90
CA LEU A 113 9.83 1.59 0.79
C LEU A 113 10.97 0.61 0.45
N ARG A 114 11.88 1.02 -0.45
CA ARG A 114 13.11 0.27 -0.77
C ARG A 114 13.94 -0.09 0.46
N ASP A 115 14.04 0.81 1.45
CA ASP A 115 14.88 0.63 2.64
C ASP A 115 14.21 -0.34 3.61
N ILE A 116 12.88 -0.20 3.79
CA ILE A 116 12.08 -1.14 4.58
C ILE A 116 12.20 -2.56 4.01
N VAL A 117 12.04 -2.70 2.69
CA VAL A 117 12.13 -4.01 2.01
C VAL A 117 13.57 -4.54 2.03
N ALA A 118 14.59 -3.70 1.88
CA ALA A 118 16.01 -4.08 2.07
C ALA A 118 16.29 -4.67 3.45
N GLN A 119 15.74 -4.06 4.50
CA GLN A 119 15.98 -4.47 5.87
C GLN A 119 15.28 -5.79 6.23
N HIS A 120 14.07 -6.00 5.73
CA HIS A 120 13.20 -7.08 6.20
C HIS A 120 13.02 -8.23 5.22
N LEU A 121 13.25 -7.98 3.93
CA LEU A 121 13.10 -8.93 2.84
C LEU A 121 14.23 -8.73 1.80
N PRO A 122 15.52 -8.83 2.20
CA PRO A 122 16.65 -8.55 1.31
C PRO A 122 16.63 -9.40 0.04
N ASP A 123 16.31 -10.69 0.19
CA ASP A 123 16.40 -11.70 -0.87
C ASP A 123 15.03 -12.12 -1.45
N ALA A 124 13.94 -11.52 -0.98
CA ALA A 124 12.61 -11.93 -1.40
C ALA A 124 12.18 -11.19 -2.68
N GLN A 125 11.70 -11.95 -3.65
CA GLN A 125 10.92 -11.39 -4.75
C GLN A 125 9.52 -11.02 -4.24
N ILE A 126 9.10 -9.78 -4.48
CA ILE A 126 7.76 -9.33 -4.07
C ILE A 126 6.77 -9.78 -5.15
N ASP A 127 5.71 -10.46 -4.76
CA ASP A 127 4.65 -10.90 -5.68
C ASP A 127 3.53 -9.85 -5.77
N VAL A 128 3.15 -9.29 -4.62
CA VAL A 128 2.04 -8.34 -4.52
C VAL A 128 2.49 -7.10 -3.74
N LEU A 129 2.28 -5.92 -4.31
CA LEU A 129 2.42 -4.65 -3.61
C LEU A 129 1.05 -3.99 -3.50
N ASN A 130 0.55 -3.81 -2.28
CA ASN A 130 -0.65 -3.02 -1.98
C ASN A 130 -0.24 -1.66 -1.42
N ILE A 131 -0.81 -0.58 -1.94
CA ILE A 131 -0.58 0.80 -1.50
C ILE A 131 -1.93 1.49 -1.34
N ASP A 132 -2.29 1.80 -0.10
CA ASP A 132 -3.56 2.44 0.26
C ASP A 132 -3.29 3.53 1.31
N VAL A 133 -3.01 4.76 0.86
CA VAL A 133 -2.37 5.79 1.70
C VAL A 133 -2.97 7.20 1.53
N GLU A 134 -4.26 7.30 1.21
CA GLU A 134 -5.04 8.53 1.10
C GLU A 134 -4.32 9.63 0.30
N GLY A 135 -4.12 9.38 -0.99
CA GLY A 135 -3.53 10.35 -1.93
C GLY A 135 -1.99 10.46 -1.91
N MET A 136 -1.31 9.68 -1.07
CA MET A 136 0.17 9.63 -1.03
C MET A 136 0.76 8.50 -1.91
N GLY A 137 -0.05 7.85 -2.75
CA GLY A 137 0.35 6.68 -3.54
C GLY A 137 1.57 6.93 -4.43
N MET A 138 1.60 8.07 -5.12
CA MET A 138 2.73 8.44 -5.98
C MET A 138 4.03 8.66 -5.19
N ALA A 139 3.94 9.27 -4.00
CA ALA A 139 5.11 9.46 -3.15
C ALA A 139 5.70 8.12 -2.70
N VAL A 140 4.86 7.12 -2.44
CA VAL A 140 5.28 5.75 -2.13
C VAL A 140 5.92 5.08 -3.35
N LEU A 141 5.29 5.15 -4.53
CA LEU A 141 5.80 4.55 -5.77
C LEU A 141 7.21 5.05 -6.13
N LYS A 142 7.48 6.34 -5.92
CA LYS A 142 8.80 6.95 -6.16
C LYS A 142 9.90 6.40 -5.24
N THR A 143 9.55 5.64 -4.20
CA THR A 143 10.50 4.99 -3.28
C THR A 143 10.72 3.51 -3.54
N VAL A 144 10.01 2.92 -4.49
CA VAL A 144 10.19 1.51 -4.88
C VAL A 144 11.51 1.34 -5.61
N ASP A 145 12.26 0.31 -5.25
CA ASP A 145 13.40 -0.17 -6.03
C ASP A 145 12.86 -1.09 -7.14
N TRP A 146 12.69 -0.52 -8.34
CA TRP A 146 12.05 -1.20 -9.48
C TRP A 146 12.90 -2.31 -10.08
N ASP A 147 14.22 -2.28 -9.88
CA ASP A 147 15.13 -3.31 -10.36
C ASP A 147 15.06 -4.56 -9.47
N ARG A 148 14.89 -4.35 -8.15
CA ARG A 148 14.89 -5.43 -7.17
C ARG A 148 13.50 -5.93 -6.77
N MET A 149 12.56 -5.04 -6.47
CA MET A 149 11.26 -5.44 -5.92
C MET A 149 10.32 -6.00 -6.98
N ARG A 150 10.30 -5.36 -8.16
CA ARG A 150 9.47 -5.62 -9.35
C ARG A 150 8.23 -6.51 -9.09
N PRO A 151 7.21 -6.00 -8.34
CA PRO A 151 6.04 -6.79 -7.97
C PRO A 151 5.30 -7.36 -9.18
N SER A 152 4.75 -8.58 -9.09
CA SER A 152 3.95 -9.14 -10.18
C SER A 152 2.62 -8.40 -10.35
N VAL A 153 2.00 -8.07 -9.21
CA VAL A 153 0.73 -7.35 -9.11
C VAL A 153 0.91 -6.15 -8.19
N ILE A 154 0.38 -5.00 -8.61
CA ILE A 154 0.31 -3.78 -7.81
C ILE A 154 -1.16 -3.42 -7.66
N CYS A 155 -1.63 -3.26 -6.43
CA CYS A 155 -2.92 -2.64 -6.13
C CYS A 155 -2.62 -1.29 -5.49
N ILE A 156 -3.13 -0.21 -6.06
CA ILE A 156 -2.88 1.14 -5.56
C ILE A 156 -4.16 1.96 -5.58
N GLU A 157 -4.39 2.70 -4.50
CA GLU A 157 -5.41 3.75 -4.45
C GLU A 157 -5.03 4.91 -5.37
N ASP A 158 -5.93 5.24 -6.30
CA ASP A 158 -5.79 6.31 -7.28
C ASP A 158 -7.12 7.06 -7.42
N ASP A 159 -7.31 8.06 -6.56
CA ASP A 159 -8.51 8.90 -6.55
C ASP A 159 -8.63 9.78 -7.79
N ASP A 160 -7.49 10.13 -8.41
CA ASP A 160 -7.43 10.98 -9.60
C ASP A 160 -7.66 10.18 -10.89
N PHE A 161 -7.80 8.84 -10.82
CA PHE A 161 -7.94 8.01 -12.00
C PHE A 161 -9.27 8.24 -12.74
N ASP A 162 -9.17 8.77 -13.97
CA ASP A 162 -10.27 8.95 -14.89
C ASP A 162 -10.24 7.92 -16.03
N ALA A 163 -11.26 7.06 -16.08
CA ALA A 163 -11.42 6.04 -17.10
C ALA A 163 -12.01 6.58 -18.42
N SER A 164 -12.53 7.81 -18.41
CA SER A 164 -13.16 8.46 -19.56
C SER A 164 -12.17 9.23 -20.44
N GLU A 165 -10.99 9.54 -19.91
CA GLU A 165 -9.92 10.18 -20.68
C GLU A 165 -9.22 9.18 -21.61
N GLU A 166 -8.91 9.62 -22.83
CA GLU A 166 -8.10 8.83 -23.75
C GLU A 166 -6.72 8.57 -23.12
N GLY A 167 -6.39 7.28 -22.94
CA GLY A 167 -5.14 6.87 -22.32
C GLY A 167 -5.20 6.68 -20.81
N TYR A 168 -6.37 6.83 -20.16
CA TYR A 168 -6.59 6.66 -18.72
C TYR A 168 -5.80 7.68 -17.87
N GLY A 169 -6.49 8.72 -17.38
CA GLY A 169 -5.86 9.88 -16.78
C GLY A 169 -5.47 9.67 -15.32
N SER A 170 -4.19 9.45 -15.03
CA SER A 170 -3.54 9.80 -13.75
C SER A 170 -2.00 9.79 -13.87
N GLU A 171 -1.31 10.52 -12.98
CA GLU A 171 0.17 10.48 -12.90
C GLU A 171 0.65 9.05 -12.58
N MET A 172 -0.09 8.32 -11.74
CA MET A 172 0.24 6.95 -11.33
C MET A 172 0.07 5.95 -12.46
N TYR A 173 -0.96 6.10 -13.30
CA TYR A 173 -1.13 5.29 -14.49
C TYR A 173 0.07 5.44 -15.44
N ALA A 174 0.44 6.68 -15.80
CA ALA A 174 1.56 6.93 -16.71
C ALA A 174 2.87 6.39 -16.14
N TYR A 175 3.12 6.63 -14.84
CA TYR A 175 4.32 6.18 -14.15
C TYR A 175 4.48 4.66 -14.16
N LEU A 176 3.39 3.92 -13.96
CA LEU A 176 3.39 2.45 -13.99
C LEU A 176 3.47 1.91 -15.43
N ALA A 177 2.83 2.56 -16.39
CA ALA A 177 2.91 2.19 -17.81
C ALA A 177 4.35 2.24 -18.35
N GLU A 178 5.11 3.29 -18.01
CA GLU A 178 6.54 3.42 -18.35
C GLU A 178 7.40 2.29 -17.78
N ARG A 179 6.94 1.61 -16.72
CA ARG A 179 7.61 0.49 -16.06
C ARG A 179 7.07 -0.87 -16.50
N SER A 180 6.38 -0.89 -17.64
CA SER A 180 5.80 -2.11 -18.23
C SER A 180 4.73 -2.76 -17.36
N TYR A 181 4.01 -1.97 -16.56
CA TYR A 181 2.79 -2.40 -15.89
C TYR A 181 1.57 -1.99 -16.70
N ARG A 182 0.57 -2.87 -16.77
CA ARG A 182 -0.70 -2.61 -17.44
C ARG A 182 -1.83 -2.63 -16.43
N LEU A 183 -2.75 -1.67 -16.55
CA LEU A 183 -3.98 -1.68 -15.78
C LEU A 183 -4.79 -2.92 -16.16
N HIS A 184 -5.13 -3.73 -15.16
CA HIS A 184 -5.89 -4.97 -15.31
C HIS A 184 -7.34 -4.81 -14.85
N ALA A 185 -7.56 -4.11 -13.73
CA ALA A 185 -8.89 -3.90 -13.19
C ALA A 185 -8.93 -2.63 -12.31
N ARG A 186 -10.15 -2.12 -12.08
CA ARG A 186 -10.44 -1.06 -11.11
C ARG A 186 -11.63 -1.47 -10.26
N ALA A 187 -11.57 -1.17 -8.96
CA ALA A 187 -12.68 -1.35 -8.02
C ALA A 187 -12.73 -0.14 -7.07
N GLY A 188 -13.66 0.79 -7.32
CA GLY A 188 -13.67 2.08 -6.61
C GLY A 188 -12.41 2.89 -6.91
N ALA A 189 -11.75 3.41 -5.87
CA ALA A 189 -10.48 4.12 -5.99
C ALA A 189 -9.28 3.17 -6.22
N SER A 190 -9.43 1.86 -6.01
CA SER A 190 -8.31 0.93 -6.19
C SER A 190 -8.12 0.55 -7.66
N CYS A 191 -6.95 0.83 -8.20
CA CYS A 191 -6.47 0.39 -9.50
C CYS A 191 -5.49 -0.77 -9.34
N ILE A 192 -5.69 -1.83 -10.13
CA ILE A 192 -4.90 -3.05 -10.09
C ILE A 192 -4.11 -3.16 -11.38
N TYR A 193 -2.79 -3.16 -11.25
CA TYR A 193 -1.84 -3.29 -12.35
C TYR A 193 -1.11 -4.62 -12.27
N CYS A 194 -0.77 -5.19 -13.42
CA CYS A 194 0.09 -6.37 -13.50
C CYS A 194 1.28 -6.07 -14.40
N SER A 195 2.44 -6.64 -14.07
CA SER A 195 3.60 -6.57 -14.97
C SER A 195 3.30 -7.28 -16.28
N ALA A 196 3.84 -6.79 -17.40
CA ALA A 196 3.67 -7.43 -18.72
C ALA A 196 4.02 -8.92 -18.70
N ALA A 197 5.10 -9.29 -17.98
CA ALA A 197 5.53 -10.66 -17.78
C ALA A 197 4.47 -11.53 -17.06
N THR A 198 3.76 -10.97 -16.07
CA THR A 198 2.70 -11.69 -15.33
C THR A 198 1.48 -11.96 -16.21
N LEU A 199 1.20 -11.08 -17.15
CA LEU A 199 0.08 -11.21 -18.08
C LEU A 199 0.41 -12.06 -19.32
N GLY A 200 1.65 -12.55 -19.46
CA GLY A 200 2.08 -13.32 -20.62
C GLY A 200 2.10 -12.52 -21.93
N TYR A 201 2.23 -11.19 -21.84
CA TYR A 201 2.43 -10.34 -23.02
C TYR A 201 3.91 -10.31 -23.40
N GLU A 202 4.22 -10.49 -24.68
CA GLU A 202 5.56 -10.24 -25.21
C GLU A 202 5.94 -8.76 -24.97
N GLU A 203 7.18 -8.50 -24.55
CA GLU A 203 7.71 -7.13 -24.52
C GLU A 203 7.72 -6.56 -25.96
N PRO A 204 7.36 -5.27 -26.15
CA PRO A 204 7.33 -4.65 -27.47
C PRO A 204 8.70 -4.56 -28.14
#